data_AF-A0A7D5D8V5-F1
#
_entry.id   AF-A0A7D5D8V5-F1
#
_cell.length_a   1.000
_cell.length_b   1.000
_cell.length_c   1.000
_cell.angle_alpha   90.00
_cell.angle_beta   90.00
_cell.angle_gamma   90.00
#
_symmetry.space_group_name_H-M   'P 1'
#
loop_
_entity.id
_entity.type
_entity.pdbx_description
1 polymer ?
#
loop_
_entity_poly.entity_id
_entity_poly.type
_entity_poly.pdbx_seq_one_letter_code
_entity_poly.pdbx_strand_id
1 'polypeptide(L)'
;MTGQFYEPQARDLVACDDRVHYVLLDQASDFCNWVMRRHPDGPLVSVRKATAHELNHAKARQHLRTGVAMLQGVAPEQRPPAPACQPDDQTEIDRLHAAFIALDEPNNEQVMAFQDASYALGLKRGQAREAALQQRLNEADQRIDELQAQLAKVRQGPCQLIIGDELP
;
A
#
# COMPACT_ATOMS: atom_id res chain seq x y z
N MET A 1 9.92 -29.30 20.70
CA MET A 1 9.62 -27.95 20.20
C MET A 1 8.12 -27.84 20.04
N THR A 2 7.44 -27.23 21.02
CA THR A 2 6.01 -26.93 20.98
C THR A 2 5.79 -25.81 19.97
N GLY A 3 5.51 -26.17 18.72
CA GLY A 3 5.04 -25.22 17.73
C GLY A 3 3.71 -24.67 18.21
N GLN A 4 3.67 -23.38 18.57
CA GLN A 4 2.40 -22.73 18.86
C GLN A 4 1.55 -22.81 17.59
N PHE A 5 0.44 -23.53 17.67
CA PHE A 5 -0.60 -23.50 16.66
C PHE A 5 -1.17 -22.08 16.67
N TYR A 6 -0.73 -21.24 15.75
CA TYR A 6 -1.29 -19.92 15.56
C TYR A 6 -2.62 -20.10 14.83
N GLU A 7 -3.72 -19.92 15.56
CA GLU A 7 -5.06 -19.87 15.01
C GLU A 7 -5.37 -18.40 14.69
N PRO A 8 -5.19 -17.95 13.44
CA PRO A 8 -5.46 -16.56 13.05
C PRO A 8 -6.92 -16.21 13.38
N GLN A 9 -7.12 -15.09 14.07
CA GLN A 9 -8.47 -14.60 14.28
C GLN A 9 -9.11 -14.26 12.93
N ALA A 10 -10.39 -14.59 12.74
CA ALA A 10 -11.10 -14.41 11.46
C ALA A 10 -11.08 -12.96 10.94
N ARG A 11 -10.83 -11.98 11.82
CA ARG A 11 -10.70 -10.55 11.49
C ARG A 11 -9.42 -10.21 10.70
N ASP A 12 -8.38 -11.02 10.84
CA ASP A 12 -7.06 -10.80 10.25
C ASP A 12 -6.87 -11.56 8.93
N LEU A 13 -7.86 -12.37 8.56
CA LEU A 13 -7.94 -13.10 7.29
C LEU A 13 -8.90 -12.40 6.33
N VAL A 14 -8.35 -11.90 5.23
CA VAL A 14 -9.14 -11.27 4.17
C VAL A 14 -9.19 -12.19 2.96
N ALA A 15 -10.39 -12.61 2.57
CA ALA A 15 -10.56 -13.48 1.41
C ALA A 15 -10.15 -12.78 0.10
N CYS A 16 -9.39 -13.49 -0.72
CA CYS A 16 -9.16 -13.17 -2.12
C CYS A 16 -10.44 -13.38 -2.94
N ASP A 17 -10.46 -12.89 -4.18
CA ASP A 17 -11.63 -12.99 -5.06
C ASP A 17 -12.03 -14.41 -5.41
N ASP A 18 -11.06 -15.32 -5.40
CA ASP A 18 -11.28 -16.75 -5.63
C ASP A 18 -11.97 -17.48 -4.47
N ARG A 19 -12.14 -16.82 -3.31
CA ARG A 19 -12.75 -17.36 -2.08
C ARG A 19 -12.06 -18.60 -1.50
N VAL A 20 -10.94 -19.02 -2.08
CA VAL A 20 -10.15 -20.19 -1.67
C VAL A 20 -8.90 -19.74 -0.93
N HIS A 21 -8.37 -18.58 -1.31
CA HIS A 21 -7.21 -17.97 -0.71
C HIS A 21 -7.58 -16.81 0.20
N TYR A 22 -6.73 -16.57 1.19
CA TYR A 22 -6.87 -15.49 2.17
C TYR A 22 -5.55 -14.78 2.33
N VAL A 23 -5.55 -13.46 2.49
CA VAL A 23 -4.36 -12.71 2.88
C VAL A 23 -4.40 -12.51 4.39
N LEU A 24 -3.33 -12.90 5.08
CA LEU A 24 -3.16 -12.64 6.51
C LEU A 24 -2.56 -11.24 6.73
N LEU A 25 -3.25 -10.41 7.51
CA LEU A 25 -2.85 -9.04 7.80
C LEU A 25 -2.40 -8.81 9.26
N ASP A 26 -2.37 -9.85 10.10
CA ASP A 26 -1.89 -9.73 11.48
C ASP A 26 -0.39 -9.42 11.49
N GLN A 27 -0.02 -8.27 12.05
CA GLN A 27 1.36 -7.82 12.18
C GLN A 27 2.15 -8.59 13.23
N ALA A 28 1.47 -9.26 14.18
CA ALA A 28 2.12 -10.11 15.18
C ALA A 28 2.51 -11.49 14.62
N SER A 29 2.08 -11.83 13.40
CA SER A 29 2.39 -13.10 12.75
C SER A 29 3.62 -13.00 11.85
N ASP A 30 4.51 -13.99 11.92
CA ASP A 30 5.62 -14.16 10.96
C ASP A 30 5.14 -14.33 9.51
N PHE A 31 3.86 -14.69 9.35
CA PHE A 31 3.21 -14.82 8.05
C PHE A 31 2.36 -13.61 7.66
N CYS A 32 2.58 -12.45 8.28
CA CYS A 32 1.98 -11.19 7.84
C CYS A 32 2.27 -10.95 6.34
N ASN A 33 1.24 -10.58 5.58
CA ASN A 33 1.28 -10.39 4.13
C ASN A 33 1.49 -11.68 3.30
N TRP A 34 1.14 -12.84 3.86
CA TRP A 34 1.12 -14.10 3.11
C TRP A 34 -0.29 -14.48 2.66
N VAL A 35 -0.32 -15.19 1.54
CA VAL A 35 -1.50 -15.89 1.05
C VAL A 35 -1.59 -17.25 1.76
N MET A 36 -2.71 -17.45 2.43
CA MET A 36 -3.11 -18.65 3.12
C MET A 36 -4.16 -19.39 2.31
N ARG A 37 -4.18 -20.71 2.38
CA ARG A 37 -5.26 -21.56 1.87
C ARG A 37 -5.77 -22.45 2.99
N ARG A 38 -7.07 -22.67 3.07
CA ARG A 38 -7.62 -23.66 4.01
C ARG A 38 -7.29 -25.07 3.49
N HIS A 39 -6.61 -25.87 4.30
CA HIS A 39 -6.38 -27.29 4.05
C HIS A 39 -7.71 -28.06 4.21
N PRO A 40 -7.95 -29.13 3.43
CA PRO A 40 -9.14 -29.97 3.59
C PRO A 40 -9.37 -30.46 5.03
N ASP A 41 -8.29 -30.75 5.75
CA ASP A 41 -8.33 -31.22 7.15
C ASP A 41 -8.56 -30.10 8.18
N GLY A 42 -8.81 -28.87 7.73
CA GLY A 42 -9.16 -27.73 8.59
C GLY A 42 -8.11 -26.63 8.78
N PRO A 43 -6.78 -26.89 8.88
CA PRO A 43 -5.83 -25.83 9.19
C PRO A 43 -5.56 -24.91 7.99
N LEU A 44 -5.19 -23.66 8.25
CA LEU A 44 -4.69 -22.75 7.22
C LEU A 44 -3.22 -23.04 6.94
N VAL A 45 -2.86 -23.12 5.67
CA VAL A 45 -1.48 -23.34 5.21
C VAL A 45 -0.99 -22.13 4.42
N SER A 46 0.22 -21.66 4.74
CA SER A 46 0.89 -20.61 3.98
C SER A 46 1.29 -21.13 2.60
N VAL A 47 0.85 -20.45 1.55
CA VAL A 47 1.15 -20.83 0.17
C VAL A 47 2.32 -20.03 -0.37
N ARG A 48 2.23 -18.70 -0.30
CA ARG A 48 3.25 -17.77 -0.81
C ARG A 48 3.09 -16.37 -0.21
N LYS A 49 4.09 -15.51 -0.39
CA LYS A 49 3.92 -14.07 -0.15
C LYS A 49 2.86 -13.49 -1.08
N ALA A 50 2.04 -12.58 -0.54
CA ALA A 50 1.06 -11.85 -1.32
C ALA A 50 1.76 -10.90 -2.30
N THR A 51 1.20 -10.79 -3.50
CA THR A 51 1.61 -9.75 -4.44
C THR A 51 1.17 -8.39 -3.92
N ALA A 52 1.79 -7.31 -4.43
CA ALA A 52 1.38 -5.95 -4.09
C ALA A 52 -0.11 -5.69 -4.40
N HIS A 53 -0.63 -6.27 -5.49
CA HIS A 53 -2.03 -6.16 -5.86
C HIS A 53 -2.96 -6.83 -4.84
N GLU A 54 -2.69 -8.09 -4.49
CA GLU A 54 -3.49 -8.83 -3.50
C GLU A 54 -3.45 -8.19 -2.12
N LEU A 55 -2.28 -7.69 -1.72
CA LEU A 55 -2.12 -7.02 -0.44
C LEU A 55 -2.89 -5.70 -0.38
N ASN A 56 -2.79 -4.87 -1.42
CA ASN A 56 -3.52 -3.61 -1.50
C ASN A 56 -5.04 -3.85 -1.53
N HIS A 57 -5.47 -4.88 -2.25
CA HIS A 57 -6.87 -5.27 -2.30
C HIS A 57 -7.39 -5.79 -0.95
N ALA A 58 -6.60 -6.62 -0.26
CA ALA A 58 -6.92 -7.11 1.08
C ALA A 58 -7.04 -5.97 2.10
N LYS A 59 -6.11 -5.02 2.08
CA LYS A 59 -6.16 -3.81 2.93
C LYS A 59 -7.40 -2.96 2.66
N ALA A 60 -7.72 -2.72 1.39
CA ALA A 60 -8.93 -1.98 1.02
C ALA A 60 -10.20 -2.67 1.54
N ARG A 61 -10.30 -3.99 1.44
CA ARG A 61 -11.41 -4.78 1.99
C ARG A 61 -11.49 -4.75 3.51
N GLN A 62 -10.35 -4.78 4.19
CA GLN A 62 -10.31 -4.63 5.64
C GLN A 62 -10.85 -3.25 6.05
N HIS A 63 -10.44 -2.18 5.36
CA HIS A 63 -10.95 -0.83 5.60
C HIS A 63 -12.47 -0.73 5.36
N LEU A 64 -13.00 -1.37 4.31
CA LEU A 64 -14.44 -1.40 4.06
C LEU A 64 -15.20 -2.18 5.15
N ARG A 65 -14.69 -3.34 5.59
CA ARG A 65 -15.28 -4.09 6.72
C ARG A 65 -15.32 -3.26 7.99
N THR A 66 -14.23 -2.55 8.30
CA THR A 66 -14.18 -1.65 9.46
C THR A 66 -15.15 -0.48 9.32
N GLY A 67 -15.26 0.13 8.13
CA GLY A 67 -16.21 1.21 7.85
C GLY A 67 -17.67 0.75 7.97
N VAL A 68 -18.00 -0.45 7.51
CA VAL A 68 -19.33 -1.06 7.69
C VAL A 68 -19.62 -1.34 9.18
N ALA A 69 -18.64 -1.83 9.94
CA ALA A 69 -18.79 -2.04 11.38
C ALA A 69 -19.01 -0.72 12.16
N MET A 70 -18.38 0.38 11.73
CA MET A 70 -18.60 1.72 12.30
C MET A 70 -20.03 2.23 12.06
N LEU A 71 -20.59 2.02 10.86
CA LEU A 71 -21.98 2.37 10.56
C LEU A 71 -22.99 1.53 11.36
N GLN A 72 -22.58 0.35 11.82
CA GLN A 72 -23.38 -0.56 12.64
C GLN A 72 -23.18 -0.36 14.16
N GLY A 73 -22.43 0.66 14.58
CA GLY A 73 -22.28 1.02 16.00
C GLY A 73 -21.36 0.11 16.81
N VAL A 74 -20.52 -0.70 16.15
CA VAL A 74 -19.52 -1.55 16.83
C VAL A 74 -18.21 -0.76 16.94
N ALA A 75 -17.84 -0.37 18.17
CA ALA A 75 -16.66 0.46 18.43
C ALA A 75 -15.36 -0.27 18.02
N PRO A 76 -14.46 0.36 17.22
CA PRO A 76 -13.18 -0.22 16.90
C PRO A 76 -12.10 0.21 17.90
N GLU A 77 -11.34 -0.78 18.36
CA GLU A 77 -10.07 -0.62 19.06
C GLU A 77 -8.96 -0.15 18.09
N GLN A 78 -7.93 0.50 18.65
CA GLN A 78 -7.13 1.58 18.07
C GLN A 78 -6.47 1.33 16.69
N ARG A 79 -6.55 2.36 15.84
CA ARG A 79 -6.05 2.47 14.45
C ARG A 79 -4.53 2.72 14.39
N PRO A 80 -3.72 2.05 13.54
CA PRO A 80 -2.40 2.55 13.16
C PRO A 80 -2.52 3.72 12.16
N PRO A 81 -1.69 4.76 12.26
CA PRO A 81 -1.87 5.99 11.48
C PRO A 81 -1.78 5.72 9.98
N ALA A 82 -2.73 6.27 9.23
CA ALA A 82 -2.67 6.30 7.77
C ALA A 82 -1.38 6.99 7.32
N PRO A 83 -0.80 6.64 6.14
CA PRO A 83 0.25 7.45 5.56
C PRO A 83 -0.28 8.88 5.46
N ALA A 84 0.41 9.81 6.11
CA ALA A 84 -0.03 11.18 6.26
C ALA A 84 -0.42 11.73 4.88
N CYS A 85 -1.69 12.12 4.74
CA CYS A 85 -2.04 13.08 3.69
C CYS A 85 -1.14 14.30 3.89
N GLN A 86 -0.69 14.93 2.81
CA GLN A 86 0.03 16.19 2.96
C GLN A 86 -0.83 17.15 3.79
N PRO A 87 -0.22 17.86 4.76
CA PRO A 87 -0.97 18.56 5.81
C PRO A 87 -1.93 19.62 5.26
N ASP A 88 -1.66 20.15 4.06
CA ASP A 88 -2.50 21.14 3.40
C ASP A 88 -3.84 20.53 2.90
N ASP A 89 -3.78 19.35 2.29
CA ASP A 89 -4.93 18.71 1.64
C ASP A 89 -5.93 18.10 2.63
N GLN A 90 -5.44 17.48 3.72
CA GLN A 90 -6.32 16.95 4.76
C GLN A 90 -7.06 18.09 5.47
N THR A 91 -6.36 19.20 5.69
CA THR A 91 -6.93 20.40 6.28
C THR A 91 -8.04 20.97 5.40
N GLU A 92 -7.86 20.98 4.06
CA GLU A 92 -8.89 21.48 3.15
C GLU A 92 -10.09 20.53 3.02
N ILE A 93 -9.89 19.21 3.03
CA ILE A 93 -11.00 18.23 3.09
C ILE A 93 -11.78 18.39 4.40
N ASP A 94 -11.07 18.49 5.53
CA ASP A 94 -11.68 18.64 6.85
C ASP A 94 -12.45 19.97 6.94
N ARG A 95 -11.94 21.03 6.30
CA ARG A 95 -12.63 22.32 6.17
C ARG A 95 -13.90 22.22 5.33
N LEU A 96 -13.84 21.59 4.17
CA LEU A 96 -15.01 21.40 3.30
C LEU A 96 -16.08 20.55 3.99
N HIS A 97 -15.65 19.51 4.70
CA HIS A 97 -16.52 18.63 5.45
C HIS A 97 -17.17 19.33 6.66
N ALA A 98 -16.41 20.13 7.40
CA ALA A 98 -16.94 20.94 8.49
C ALA A 98 -17.96 21.98 7.99
N ALA A 99 -17.69 22.61 6.84
CA ALA A 99 -18.63 23.54 6.21
C ALA A 99 -19.92 22.85 5.76
N PHE A 100 -19.83 21.61 5.26
CA PHE A 100 -21.00 20.82 4.86
C PHE A 100 -21.84 20.37 6.07
N ILE A 101 -21.21 19.94 7.16
CA ILE A 101 -21.91 19.54 8.41
C ILE A 101 -22.62 20.74 9.07
N ALA A 102 -22.10 21.95 8.90
CA ALA A 102 -22.69 23.16 9.45
C ALA A 102 -23.99 23.59 8.73
N LEU A 103 -24.41 22.91 7.66
CA LEU A 103 -25.67 23.16 6.97
C LEU A 103 -26.82 22.45 7.71
N ASP A 104 -27.84 23.21 8.09
CA ASP A 104 -29.00 22.74 8.88
C ASP A 104 -29.83 21.69 8.12
N GLU A 105 -30.00 21.88 6.81
CA GLU A 105 -30.53 20.88 5.87
C GLU A 105 -29.82 21.00 4.50
N PRO A 106 -28.82 20.16 4.22
CA PRO A 106 -28.14 20.18 2.92
C PRO A 106 -29.08 19.68 1.82
N ASN A 107 -29.30 20.50 0.79
CA ASN A 107 -30.08 20.10 -0.37
C ASN A 107 -29.23 19.22 -1.32
N ASN A 108 -29.89 18.53 -2.25
CA ASN A 108 -29.22 17.59 -3.16
C ASN A 108 -28.10 18.27 -4.00
N GLU A 109 -28.26 19.55 -4.34
CA GLU A 109 -27.28 20.32 -5.10
C GLU A 109 -25.99 20.57 -4.30
N GLN A 110 -26.12 20.83 -2.98
CA GLN A 110 -24.98 21.00 -2.07
C GLN A 110 -24.26 19.68 -1.80
N VAL A 111 -24.99 18.56 -1.70
CA VAL A 111 -24.39 17.23 -1.59
C VAL A 111 -23.56 16.90 -2.84
N MET A 112 -24.12 17.15 -4.02
CA MET A 112 -23.43 16.94 -5.30
C MET A 112 -22.20 17.85 -5.41
N ALA A 113 -22.31 19.13 -5.05
CA ALA A 113 -21.19 20.06 -5.07
C ALA A 113 -20.04 19.64 -4.15
N PHE A 114 -20.34 19.11 -2.96
CA PHE A 114 -19.33 18.55 -2.06
C PHE A 114 -18.64 17.32 -2.64
N GLN A 115 -19.40 16.41 -3.27
CA GLN A 115 -18.85 15.23 -3.93
C GLN A 115 -17.95 15.61 -5.11
N ASP A 116 -18.38 16.56 -5.95
CA ASP A 116 -17.61 17.04 -7.09
C ASP A 116 -16.32 17.73 -6.65
N ALA A 117 -16.38 18.58 -5.62
CA ALA A 117 -15.21 19.24 -5.05
C ALA A 117 -14.21 18.23 -4.48
N SER A 118 -14.71 17.23 -3.75
CA SER A 118 -13.89 16.16 -3.18
C SER A 118 -13.23 15.29 -4.26
N TYR A 119 -13.98 14.97 -5.32
CA TYR A 119 -13.46 14.20 -6.46
C TYR A 119 -12.42 14.98 -7.25
N ALA A 120 -12.68 16.26 -7.54
CA ALA A 120 -11.75 17.14 -8.24
C ALA A 120 -10.42 17.29 -7.48
N LEU A 121 -10.47 17.41 -6.15
CA LEU A 121 -9.28 17.42 -5.31
C LEU A 121 -8.51 16.09 -5.42
N GLY A 122 -9.21 14.96 -5.36
CA GLY A 122 -8.63 13.63 -5.54
C GLY A 122 -7.96 13.40 -6.90
N LEU A 123 -8.54 13.96 -7.97
CA LEU A 123 -7.98 13.89 -9.32
C LEU A 123 -6.69 14.72 -9.45
N LYS A 124 -6.71 15.97 -8.95
CA LYS A 124 -5.50 16.83 -8.91
C LYS A 124 -4.36 16.16 -8.17
N ARG A 125 -4.66 15.50 -7.04
CA ARG A 125 -3.70 14.68 -6.28
C ARG A 125 -3.10 13.56 -7.11
N GLY A 126 -3.92 12.86 -7.88
CA GLY A 126 -3.47 11.79 -8.78
C GLY A 126 -2.47 12.31 -9.80
N GLN A 127 -2.82 13.40 -10.48
CA GLN A 127 -1.99 14.03 -11.51
C GLN A 127 -0.67 14.58 -10.95
N ALA A 128 -0.69 15.22 -9.79
CA ALA A 128 0.54 15.74 -9.17
C ALA A 128 1.51 14.61 -8.77
N ARG A 129 0.98 13.49 -8.25
CA ARG A 129 1.80 12.31 -7.91
C ARG A 129 2.37 11.66 -9.16
N GLU A 130 1.57 11.54 -10.21
CA GLU A 130 2.00 11.00 -11.50
C GLU A 130 3.13 11.86 -12.09
N ALA A 131 2.98 13.19 -12.11
CA ALA A 131 4.01 14.11 -12.58
C ALA A 131 5.31 13.98 -11.77
N ALA A 132 5.21 13.91 -10.43
CA ALA A 132 6.38 13.75 -9.56
C ALA A 132 7.09 12.40 -9.77
N LEU A 133 6.32 11.32 -9.97
CA LEU A 133 6.88 10.01 -10.27
C LEU A 133 7.53 9.98 -11.66
N GLN A 134 6.88 10.60 -12.66
CA GLN A 134 7.43 10.69 -14.00
C GLN A 134 8.75 11.46 -14.01
N GLN A 135 8.84 12.55 -13.25
CA GLN A 135 10.09 13.29 -13.10
C GLN A 135 11.20 12.40 -12.50
N ARG A 136 10.90 11.67 -11.42
CA ARG A 136 11.86 10.76 -10.79
C ARG A 136 12.30 9.62 -11.70
N LEU A 137 11.41 9.12 -12.55
CA LEU A 137 11.75 8.12 -13.56
C LEU A 137 12.72 8.70 -14.58
N ASN A 138 12.44 9.88 -15.11
CA ASN A 138 13.33 10.55 -16.06
C ASN A 138 14.73 10.81 -15.46
N GLU A 139 14.79 11.25 -14.19
CA GLU A 139 16.05 11.45 -13.47
C GLU A 139 16.82 10.13 -13.25
N ALA A 140 16.10 9.04 -12.96
CA ALA A 140 16.71 7.73 -12.80
C ALA A 140 17.25 7.18 -14.13
N ASP A 141 16.51 7.34 -15.22
CA ASP A 141 16.92 6.93 -16.56
C ASP A 141 18.19 7.65 -16.99
N GLN A 142 18.24 8.98 -16.79
CA GLN A 142 19.46 9.75 -17.07
C GLN A 142 20.66 9.24 -16.26
N ARG A 143 20.45 8.90 -14.99
CA ARG A 143 21.52 8.37 -14.13
C ARG A 143 21.99 6.97 -14.57
N ILE A 144 21.09 6.14 -15.10
CA ILE A 144 21.44 4.83 -15.67
C ILE A 144 22.31 5.03 -16.91
N ASP A 145 21.94 5.93 -17.81
CA ASP A 145 22.71 6.21 -19.03
C ASP A 145 24.13 6.70 -18.70
N GLU A 146 24.26 7.59 -17.71
CA GLU A 146 25.55 8.07 -17.22
C GLU A 146 26.42 6.93 -16.66
N LEU A 147 25.84 6.05 -15.83
CA LEU A 147 26.56 4.91 -15.26
C LEU A 147 26.97 3.89 -16.34
N GLN A 148 26.12 3.64 -17.33
CA GLN A 148 26.45 2.77 -18.45
C GLN A 148 27.61 3.34 -19.29
N ALA A 149 27.62 4.65 -19.53
CA ALA A 149 28.71 5.32 -20.22
C ALA A 149 30.03 5.25 -19.43
N GLN A 150 29.99 5.42 -18.10
CA GLN A 150 31.16 5.26 -17.23
C GLN A 150 31.67 3.83 -17.23
N LEU A 151 30.79 2.84 -17.13
CA LEU A 151 31.15 1.42 -17.17
C LEU A 151 31.79 1.05 -18.51
N ALA A 152 31.28 1.57 -19.63
CA ALA A 152 31.87 1.38 -20.95
C ALA A 152 33.30 1.94 -21.01
N LYS A 153 33.54 3.13 -20.45
CA LYS A 153 34.89 3.72 -20.35
C LYS A 153 35.83 2.87 -19.50
N VAL A 154 35.38 2.37 -18.35
CA VAL A 154 36.18 1.48 -17.49
C VAL A 154 36.54 0.18 -18.20
N ARG A 155 35.59 -0.41 -18.94
CA ARG A 155 35.82 -1.64 -19.73
C ARG A 155 36.78 -1.44 -20.91
N GLN A 156 36.84 -0.24 -21.47
CA GLN A 156 37.70 0.10 -22.62
C GLN A 156 39.05 0.71 -22.22
N GLY A 157 39.18 1.21 -20.99
CA GLY A 157 40.44 1.68 -20.45
C GLY A 157 41.44 0.53 -20.25
N PRO A 158 42.75 0.82 -20.13
CA PRO A 158 43.73 -0.20 -19.82
C PRO A 158 43.41 -0.78 -18.44
N CYS A 159 42.73 -1.92 -18.40
CA CYS A 159 42.66 -2.75 -17.22
C CYS A 159 44.11 -3.11 -16.86
N GLN A 160 44.73 -2.38 -15.94
CA GLN A 160 45.92 -2.84 -15.24
C GLN A 160 45.49 -4.05 -14.42
N LEU A 161 45.46 -5.21 -15.07
CA LEU A 161 45.58 -6.48 -14.40
C LEU A 161 46.97 -6.44 -13.79
N ILE A 162 47.08 -6.11 -12.50
CA ILE A 162 48.28 -6.42 -11.73
C ILE A 162 48.27 -7.94 -11.64
N ILE A 163 48.88 -8.60 -12.62
CA ILE A 163 49.25 -10.01 -12.54
C ILE A 163 50.15 -10.08 -11.32
N GLY A 164 49.66 -10.72 -10.26
CA GLY A 164 50.39 -10.86 -9.01
C GLY A 164 51.78 -11.38 -9.30
N ASP A 165 52.76 -10.56 -8.93
CA ASP A 165 54.17 -10.91 -8.86
C ASP A 165 54.35 -12.27 -8.18
N GLU A 166 55.31 -13.01 -8.70
CA GLU A 166 55.68 -14.35 -8.32
C GLU A 166 55.83 -14.49 -6.80
N LEU A 167 55.13 -15.48 -6.23
CA LEU A 167 55.43 -15.95 -4.87
C LEU A 167 56.83 -16.57 -4.86
N PRO A 168 57.71 -16.20 -3.90
CA PRO A 168 59.02 -16.81 -3.72
C PRO A 168 58.95 -18.28 -3.27
#